data_AF-A0A959IME2-F1
#
_entry.id   AF-A0A959IME2-F1
#
_cell.length_a   1.000
_cell.length_b   1.000
_cell.length_c   1.000
_cell.angle_alpha   90.00
_cell.angle_beta   90.00
_cell.angle_gamma   90.00
#
_symmetry.space_group_name_H-M   'P 1'
#
loop_
_entity.id
_entity.type
_entity.pdbx_description
1 polymer ?
#
loop_
_entity_poly.entity_id
_entity_poly.type
_entity_poly.pdbx_seq_one_letter_code
_entity_poly.pdbx_strand_id
1 'polypeptide(L)'
;MPKFIRYLLAALILGALLFALGPRPQFAPLDPQPDPRRWPIDEVASVVLPREAALPDLKPGNAAYFVWADSTAPTDYALVYLHGFSASPREGGPLHERFADHYGYNLYLPRLPGHGLAGPDAFAGPEAKDWVDAAKEAVAIGKSIGRRVILMATSTGATLALYLAAADPDIAALILMAPNIDLYSSSSRLLNGPWGRP
;
A
#
# COMPACT_ATOMS: atom_id res chain seq x y z
N MET A 1 6.82 30.75 -45.81
CA MET A 1 6.83 29.50 -45.01
C MET A 1 6.27 28.36 -45.88
N PRO A 2 7.01 27.27 -46.08
CA PRO A 2 6.56 26.13 -46.89
C PRO A 2 5.23 25.56 -46.37
N LYS A 3 4.36 25.06 -47.27
CA LYS A 3 3.05 24.47 -46.91
C LYS A 3 3.19 23.38 -45.85
N PHE A 4 4.23 22.56 -45.94
CA PHE A 4 4.57 21.52 -44.96
C PHE A 4 4.72 22.07 -43.53
N ILE A 5 5.43 23.19 -43.35
CA ILE A 5 5.64 23.79 -42.01
C ILE A 5 4.30 24.30 -41.45
N ARG A 6 3.38 24.80 -42.29
CA ARG A 6 2.04 25.22 -41.83
C ARG A 6 1.23 24.03 -41.30
N TYR A 7 1.25 22.91 -42.00
CA TYR A 7 0.55 21.69 -41.56
C TYR A 7 1.16 21.11 -40.29
N LEU A 8 2.49 21.09 -40.19
CA LEU A 8 3.18 20.64 -38.97
C LEU A 8 2.80 21.51 -37.76
N LEU A 9 2.81 22.84 -37.91
CA LEU A 9 2.40 23.74 -36.83
C LEU A 9 0.93 23.57 -36.46
N ALA A 10 0.03 23.42 -37.44
CA ALA A 10 -1.39 23.19 -37.17
C ALA A 10 -1.61 21.88 -36.39
N ALA A 11 -0.90 20.81 -36.76
CA ALA A 11 -0.96 19.53 -36.06
C ALA A 11 -0.43 19.63 -34.61
N LEU A 12 0.68 20.35 -34.39
CA LEU A 12 1.24 20.58 -33.06
C LEU A 12 0.28 21.41 -32.17
N ILE A 13 -0.32 22.46 -32.73
CA ILE A 13 -1.32 23.27 -32.02
C ILE A 13 -2.54 22.44 -31.66
N LEU A 14 -3.05 21.64 -32.60
CA LEU A 14 -4.19 20.75 -32.34
C LEU A 14 -3.85 19.72 -31.26
N GLY A 15 -2.66 19.10 -31.32
CA GLY A 15 -2.19 18.16 -30.29
C GLY A 15 -2.07 18.81 -28.91
N ALA A 16 -1.54 20.04 -28.84
CA ALA A 16 -1.45 20.79 -27.59
C ALA A 16 -2.83 21.16 -27.03
N LEU A 17 -3.79 21.54 -27.89
CA LEU A 17 -5.17 21.81 -27.48
C LEU A 17 -5.87 20.56 -26.96
N LEU A 18 -5.75 19.43 -27.67
CA LEU A 18 -6.31 18.14 -27.24
C LEU A 18 -5.69 17.69 -25.91
N PHE A 19 -4.39 17.89 -25.72
CA PHE A 19 -3.74 17.62 -24.45
C PHE A 19 -4.30 18.51 -23.34
N ALA A 20 -4.37 19.82 -23.53
CA ALA A 20 -4.80 20.77 -22.50
C ALA A 20 -6.29 20.69 -22.13
N LEU A 21 -7.14 20.40 -23.12
CA LEU A 21 -8.60 20.32 -22.99
C LEU A 21 -9.12 18.90 -22.84
N GLY A 22 -8.23 17.90 -22.80
CA GLY A 22 -8.60 16.51 -22.62
C GLY A 22 -9.26 16.24 -21.25
N PRO A 23 -9.91 15.08 -21.10
CA PRO A 23 -10.65 14.72 -19.90
C PRO A 23 -9.72 14.66 -18.69
N ARG A 24 -10.13 15.28 -17.57
CA ARG A 24 -9.39 15.17 -16.31
C ARG A 24 -10.08 14.15 -15.42
N PRO A 25 -9.44 13.01 -15.08
CA PRO A 25 -10.02 12.09 -14.13
C PRO A 25 -10.19 12.78 -12.79
N GLN A 26 -11.30 12.49 -12.12
CA GLN A 26 -11.52 12.87 -10.73
C GLN A 26 -11.26 11.64 -9.88
N PHE A 27 -10.35 11.76 -8.92
CA PHE A 27 -10.12 10.69 -7.95
C PHE A 27 -10.84 11.04 -6.65
N ALA A 28 -11.41 10.03 -6.01
CA ALA A 28 -11.93 10.20 -4.67
C ALA A 28 -10.80 10.66 -3.73
N PRO A 29 -11.06 11.61 -2.82
CA PRO A 29 -10.06 12.01 -1.84
C PRO A 29 -9.68 10.80 -0.98
N LEU A 30 -8.38 10.64 -0.74
CA LEU A 30 -7.86 9.62 0.17
C LEU A 30 -7.91 10.15 1.60
N ASP A 31 -8.39 9.34 2.53
CA ASP A 31 -8.47 9.70 3.95
C ASP A 31 -7.32 9.06 4.75
N PRO A 32 -6.37 9.85 5.28
CA PRO A 32 -5.26 9.31 6.07
C PRO A 32 -5.65 9.03 7.53
N GLN A 33 -6.85 9.41 7.99
CA GLN A 33 -7.19 9.31 9.40
C GLN A 33 -7.13 7.85 9.88
N PRO A 34 -6.67 7.61 11.13
CA PRO A 34 -6.59 6.27 11.69
C PRO A 34 -7.94 5.54 11.63
N ASP A 35 -7.89 4.25 11.41
CA ASP A 35 -9.07 3.40 11.58
C ASP A 35 -9.39 3.24 13.07
N PRO A 36 -10.58 3.62 13.54
CA PRO A 36 -10.95 3.55 14.95
C PRO A 36 -11.24 2.12 15.43
N ARG A 37 -11.38 1.14 14.51
CA ARG A 37 -11.66 -0.24 14.86
C ARG A 37 -10.56 -0.80 15.76
N ARG A 38 -10.97 -1.58 16.77
CA ARG A 38 -10.10 -2.33 17.66
C ARG A 38 -10.68 -3.73 17.80
N TRP A 39 -9.81 -4.73 17.80
CA TRP A 39 -10.19 -6.11 18.02
C TRP A 39 -9.50 -6.64 19.28
N PRO A 40 -10.16 -7.53 20.04
CA PRO A 40 -9.45 -8.38 20.98
C PRO A 40 -8.33 -9.13 20.26
N ILE A 41 -7.18 -9.26 20.91
CA ILE A 41 -6.00 -9.91 20.32
C ILE A 41 -6.26 -11.39 19.93
N ASP A 42 -7.12 -12.07 20.66
CA ASP A 42 -7.57 -13.43 20.39
C ASP A 42 -8.52 -13.51 19.18
N GLU A 43 -9.06 -12.39 18.73
CA GLU A 43 -9.97 -12.31 17.58
C GLU A 43 -9.28 -11.80 16.30
N VAL A 44 -8.11 -11.14 16.35
CA VAL A 44 -7.50 -10.55 15.14
C VAL A 44 -7.26 -11.60 14.03
N ALA A 45 -6.85 -12.81 14.41
CA ALA A 45 -6.62 -13.89 13.46
C ALA A 45 -7.95 -14.45 12.92
N SER A 46 -8.99 -14.56 13.74
CA SER A 46 -10.30 -15.07 13.30
C SER A 46 -11.04 -14.08 12.40
N VAL A 47 -10.71 -12.78 12.47
CA VAL A 47 -11.23 -11.76 11.57
C VAL A 47 -10.53 -11.78 10.21
N VAL A 48 -9.21 -12.00 10.18
CA VAL A 48 -8.40 -11.89 8.96
C VAL A 48 -8.32 -13.20 8.17
N LEU A 49 -7.98 -14.31 8.83
CA LEU A 49 -7.61 -15.55 8.14
C LEU A 49 -8.76 -16.17 7.32
N PRO A 50 -10.04 -16.15 7.77
CA PRO A 50 -11.14 -16.64 6.94
C PRO A 50 -11.36 -15.83 5.67
N ARG A 51 -11.12 -14.51 5.71
CA ARG A 51 -11.24 -13.64 4.53
C ARG A 51 -10.17 -14.00 3.48
N GLU A 52 -8.94 -14.24 3.94
CA GLU A 52 -7.85 -14.64 3.05
C GLU A 52 -8.10 -16.04 2.47
N ALA A 53 -8.59 -16.98 3.26
CA ALA A 53 -8.94 -18.33 2.78
C ALA A 53 -10.09 -18.36 1.76
N ALA A 54 -10.97 -17.35 1.78
CA ALA A 54 -12.08 -17.21 0.85
C ALA A 54 -11.69 -16.56 -0.49
N LEU A 55 -10.45 -16.09 -0.65
CA LEU A 55 -10.03 -15.42 -1.88
C LEU A 55 -9.84 -16.43 -3.02
N PRO A 56 -10.47 -16.19 -4.19
CA PRO A 56 -10.22 -17.00 -5.36
C PRO A 56 -8.76 -16.81 -5.83
N ASP A 57 -8.14 -17.89 -6.28
CA ASP A 57 -6.83 -17.88 -6.95
C ASP A 57 -5.68 -17.26 -6.12
N LEU A 58 -5.76 -17.32 -4.79
CA LEU A 58 -4.66 -16.93 -3.91
C LEU A 58 -3.46 -17.87 -4.12
N LYS A 59 -2.29 -17.31 -4.46
CA LYS A 59 -1.07 -18.11 -4.62
C LYS A 59 -0.65 -18.69 -3.26
N PRO A 60 -0.14 -19.94 -3.23
CA PRO A 60 0.36 -20.54 -2.01
C PRO A 60 1.38 -19.65 -1.29
N GLY A 61 1.16 -19.41 0.01
CA GLY A 61 2.04 -18.62 0.87
C GLY A 61 1.88 -17.09 0.76
N ASN A 62 0.93 -16.58 -0.03
CA ASN A 62 0.71 -15.14 -0.20
C ASN A 62 -0.42 -14.55 0.65
N ALA A 63 -1.10 -15.37 1.46
CA ALA A 63 -2.10 -14.91 2.42
C ALA A 63 -1.48 -13.97 3.46
N ALA A 64 -2.28 -13.05 4.00
CA ALA A 64 -1.91 -12.33 5.21
C ALA A 64 -1.67 -13.32 6.38
N TYR A 65 -0.69 -13.03 7.24
CA TYR A 65 -0.36 -13.91 8.36
C TYR A 65 0.21 -13.16 9.55
N PHE A 66 0.26 -13.87 10.69
CA PHE A 66 0.75 -13.36 11.96
C PHE A 66 1.94 -14.20 12.43
N VAL A 67 2.88 -13.56 13.11
CA VAL A 67 3.95 -14.21 13.86
C VAL A 67 3.89 -13.67 15.29
N TRP A 68 3.74 -14.58 16.25
CA TRP A 68 3.61 -14.24 17.67
C TRP A 68 4.94 -14.46 18.36
N ALA A 69 5.36 -13.53 19.23
CA ALA A 69 6.62 -13.64 19.93
C ALA A 69 6.63 -14.82 20.92
N ASP A 70 5.71 -14.80 21.90
CA ASP A 70 5.62 -15.85 22.93
C ASP A 70 4.16 -16.33 23.15
N SER A 71 3.19 -15.41 23.20
CA SER A 71 1.78 -15.69 23.45
C SER A 71 0.84 -14.76 22.68
N THR A 72 -0.47 -15.01 22.73
CA THR A 72 -1.52 -14.09 22.24
C THR A 72 -1.76 -12.91 23.19
N ALA A 73 -0.69 -12.35 23.76
CA ALA A 73 -0.75 -11.14 24.58
C ALA A 73 -0.12 -9.96 23.81
N PRO A 74 -0.62 -8.73 23.98
CA PRO A 74 -0.01 -7.58 23.33
C PRO A 74 1.43 -7.37 23.80
N THR A 75 2.35 -7.20 22.85
CA THR A 75 3.77 -6.87 23.11
C THR A 75 3.95 -5.36 23.27
N ASP A 76 5.12 -4.89 23.71
CA ASP A 76 5.40 -3.45 23.80
C ASP A 76 5.29 -2.75 22.44
N TYR A 77 5.78 -3.41 21.39
CA TYR A 77 5.65 -2.97 20.02
C TYR A 77 5.11 -4.10 19.15
N ALA A 78 4.15 -3.77 18.30
CA ALA A 78 3.79 -4.59 17.16
C ALA A 78 4.56 -4.13 15.91
N LEU A 79 5.10 -5.07 15.16
CA LEU A 79 5.62 -4.81 13.83
C LEU A 79 4.50 -5.07 12.80
N VAL A 80 4.25 -4.10 11.93
CA VAL A 80 3.37 -4.30 10.76
C VAL A 80 4.22 -4.15 9.50
N TYR A 81 4.21 -5.15 8.63
CA TYR A 81 4.96 -5.14 7.37
C TYR A 81 4.07 -4.80 6.17
N LEU A 82 4.29 -3.65 5.52
CA LEU A 82 3.58 -3.25 4.30
C LEU A 82 4.45 -3.53 3.05
N HIS A 83 4.02 -4.48 2.22
CA HIS A 83 4.73 -4.87 1.01
C HIS A 83 4.55 -3.87 -0.15
N GLY A 84 5.43 -3.95 -1.16
CA GLY A 84 5.41 -3.14 -2.37
C GLY A 84 4.35 -3.54 -3.40
N PHE A 85 4.20 -2.70 -4.44
CA PHE A 85 3.30 -2.98 -5.56
C PHE A 85 3.73 -4.23 -6.32
N SER A 86 2.75 -5.06 -6.71
CA SER A 86 2.91 -6.37 -7.37
C SER A 86 3.53 -7.49 -6.51
N ALA A 87 3.94 -7.19 -5.27
CA ALA A 87 4.53 -8.15 -4.33
C ALA A 87 3.48 -8.90 -3.48
N SER A 88 3.91 -9.44 -2.34
CA SER A 88 3.07 -10.14 -1.36
C SER A 88 3.66 -10.01 0.05
N PRO A 89 2.96 -10.49 1.11
CA PRO A 89 3.45 -10.44 2.49
C PRO A 89 4.88 -10.98 2.69
N ARG A 90 5.34 -11.92 1.84
CA ARG A 90 6.67 -12.54 1.97
C ARG A 90 7.83 -11.70 1.42
N GLU A 91 7.57 -10.55 0.80
CA GLU A 91 8.58 -9.74 0.09
C GLU A 91 9.79 -9.38 0.96
N GLY A 92 9.55 -8.97 2.20
CA GLY A 92 10.61 -8.59 3.14
C GLY A 92 11.19 -9.78 3.92
N GLY A 93 10.77 -11.01 3.60
CA GLY A 93 11.19 -12.20 4.31
C GLY A 93 12.63 -12.59 3.94
N PRO A 94 13.45 -13.08 4.89
CA PRO A 94 13.14 -13.31 6.31
C PRO A 94 13.45 -12.11 7.22
N LEU A 95 13.75 -10.92 6.68
CA LEU A 95 14.23 -9.78 7.47
C LEU A 95 13.18 -9.31 8.49
N HIS A 96 11.92 -9.12 8.08
CA HIS A 96 10.87 -8.67 9.00
C HIS A 96 10.60 -9.68 10.13
N GLU A 97 10.68 -10.98 9.83
CA GLU A 97 10.48 -12.07 10.79
C GLU A 97 11.62 -12.13 11.80
N ARG A 98 12.86 -12.08 11.32
CA ARG A 98 14.05 -12.04 12.19
C ARG A 98 14.10 -10.79 13.05
N PHE A 99 13.64 -9.65 12.53
CA PHE A 99 13.54 -8.43 13.32
C PHE A 99 12.53 -8.59 14.46
N ALA A 100 11.31 -9.07 14.15
CA ALA A 100 10.29 -9.28 15.15
C ALA A 100 10.73 -10.29 16.22
N ASP A 101 11.33 -11.41 15.81
CA ASP A 101 11.90 -12.42 16.70
C ASP A 101 12.98 -11.86 17.63
N HIS A 102 13.96 -11.13 17.06
CA HIS A 102 15.06 -10.56 17.83
C HIS A 102 14.62 -9.61 18.94
N TYR A 103 13.54 -8.85 18.72
CA TYR A 103 13.02 -7.90 19.70
C TYR A 103 11.81 -8.40 20.50
N GLY A 104 11.32 -9.62 20.24
CA GLY A 104 10.15 -10.18 20.91
C GLY A 104 8.85 -9.43 20.58
N TYR A 105 8.66 -9.03 19.33
CA TYR A 105 7.48 -8.29 18.87
C TYR A 105 6.47 -9.20 18.18
N ASN A 106 5.18 -8.92 18.40
CA ASN A 106 4.15 -9.50 17.55
C ASN A 106 4.23 -8.87 16.16
N LEU A 107 4.11 -9.67 15.11
CA LEU A 107 4.22 -9.24 13.73
C LEU A 107 2.95 -9.57 12.97
N TYR A 108 2.42 -8.59 12.25
CA TYR A 108 1.35 -8.75 11.27
C TYR A 108 1.83 -8.38 9.88
N LEU A 109 1.57 -9.27 8.91
CA LEU A 109 1.90 -9.06 7.50
C LEU A 109 0.60 -9.07 6.68
N PRO A 110 -0.02 -7.91 6.44
CA PRO A 110 -1.19 -7.80 5.58
C PRO A 110 -0.86 -8.10 4.12
N ARG A 111 -1.85 -8.63 3.39
CA ARG A 111 -1.86 -8.68 1.93
C ARG A 111 -2.71 -7.52 1.41
N LEU A 112 -2.14 -6.67 0.56
CA LEU A 112 -2.89 -5.58 -0.05
C LEU A 112 -3.88 -6.10 -1.11
N PRO A 113 -5.06 -5.48 -1.27
CA PRO A 113 -6.03 -5.84 -2.32
C PRO A 113 -5.39 -6.01 -3.71
N GLY A 114 -5.81 -7.07 -4.43
CA GLY A 114 -5.27 -7.47 -5.74
C GLY A 114 -3.91 -8.18 -5.73
N HIS A 115 -3.14 -8.05 -4.65
CA HIS A 115 -1.82 -8.66 -4.58
C HIS A 115 -1.89 -10.13 -4.20
N GLY A 116 -0.86 -10.89 -4.57
CA GLY A 116 -0.74 -12.30 -4.19
C GLY A 116 -1.65 -13.28 -4.95
N LEU A 117 -2.51 -12.80 -5.86
CA LEU A 117 -3.41 -13.63 -6.67
C LEU A 117 -2.75 -14.11 -7.98
N ALA A 118 -3.25 -15.21 -8.55
CA ALA A 118 -2.76 -15.81 -9.79
C ALA A 118 -3.45 -15.30 -11.07
N GLY A 119 -4.66 -14.75 -10.96
CA GLY A 119 -5.41 -14.27 -12.11
C GLY A 119 -4.69 -13.12 -12.85
N PRO A 120 -4.76 -13.09 -14.20
CA PRO A 120 -4.16 -12.00 -14.99
C PRO A 120 -4.80 -10.63 -14.69
N ASP A 121 -6.06 -10.63 -14.26
CA ASP A 121 -6.84 -9.44 -13.95
C ASP A 121 -6.87 -9.11 -12.44
N ALA A 122 -5.92 -9.64 -11.66
CA ALA A 122 -5.87 -9.44 -10.21
C ALA A 122 -5.85 -7.95 -9.78
N PHE A 123 -5.35 -7.08 -10.65
CA PHE A 123 -5.29 -5.63 -10.44
C PHE A 123 -6.39 -4.83 -11.14
N ALA A 124 -7.36 -5.50 -11.81
CA ALA A 124 -8.40 -4.81 -12.55
C ALA A 124 -9.43 -4.09 -11.65
N GLY A 125 -9.59 -4.55 -10.41
CA GLY A 125 -10.55 -4.02 -9.45
C GLY A 125 -9.99 -3.00 -8.44
N PRO A 126 -8.90 -3.33 -7.70
CA PRO A 126 -8.44 -2.49 -6.61
C PRO A 126 -8.00 -1.09 -7.03
N GLU A 127 -8.42 -0.10 -6.24
CA GLU A 127 -8.04 1.30 -6.38
C GLU A 127 -7.04 1.72 -5.28
N ALA A 128 -6.46 2.92 -5.41
CA ALA A 128 -5.57 3.48 -4.41
C ALA A 128 -6.22 3.57 -3.01
N LYS A 129 -7.54 3.85 -2.98
CA LYS A 129 -8.32 3.88 -1.73
C LYS A 129 -8.33 2.54 -1.02
N ASP A 130 -8.46 1.43 -1.75
CA ASP A 130 -8.49 0.08 -1.16
C ASP A 130 -7.15 -0.26 -0.49
N TRP A 131 -6.03 0.20 -1.05
CA TRP A 131 -4.72 0.00 -0.45
C TRP A 131 -4.52 0.86 0.80
N VAL A 132 -5.02 2.10 0.80
CA VAL A 132 -5.02 2.97 1.99
C VAL A 132 -5.89 2.36 3.09
N ASP A 133 -7.10 1.91 2.78
CA ASP A 133 -8.01 1.29 3.75
C ASP A 133 -7.43 -0.01 4.32
N ALA A 134 -6.81 -0.85 3.48
CA ALA A 134 -6.15 -2.07 3.93
C ALA A 134 -4.95 -1.76 4.85
N ALA A 135 -4.16 -0.73 4.54
CA ALA A 135 -3.07 -0.31 5.39
C ALA A 135 -3.56 0.28 6.73
N LYS A 136 -4.68 1.03 6.72
CA LYS A 136 -5.35 1.53 7.93
C LYS A 136 -5.81 0.39 8.83
N GLU A 137 -6.49 -0.61 8.25
CA GLU A 137 -6.90 -1.82 8.97
C GLU A 137 -5.68 -2.56 9.56
N ALA A 138 -4.59 -2.63 8.81
CA ALA A 138 -3.36 -3.26 9.29
C ALA A 138 -2.72 -2.51 10.47
N VAL A 139 -2.73 -1.18 10.47
CA VAL A 139 -2.30 -0.38 11.63
C VAL A 139 -3.22 -0.61 12.82
N ALA A 140 -4.54 -0.65 12.63
CA ALA A 140 -5.50 -0.93 13.69
C ALA A 140 -5.34 -2.34 14.30
N ILE A 141 -5.07 -3.35 13.47
CA ILE A 141 -4.67 -4.70 13.92
C ILE A 141 -3.34 -4.62 14.69
N GLY A 142 -2.35 -3.89 14.18
CA GLY A 142 -1.09 -3.62 14.87
C GLY A 142 -1.30 -3.07 16.28
N LYS A 143 -2.19 -2.09 16.44
CA LYS A 143 -2.59 -1.50 17.73
C LYS A 143 -3.35 -2.46 18.65
N SER A 144 -3.83 -3.58 18.12
CA SER A 144 -4.50 -4.65 18.89
C SER A 144 -3.50 -5.70 19.38
N ILE A 145 -2.42 -5.94 18.62
CA ILE A 145 -1.39 -6.93 18.94
C ILE A 145 -0.15 -6.34 19.64
N GLY A 146 -0.08 -5.02 19.81
CA GLY A 146 0.98 -4.35 20.56
C GLY A 146 0.53 -3.00 21.12
N ARG A 147 1.25 -2.50 22.12
CA ARG A 147 0.95 -1.22 22.78
C ARG A 147 1.25 -0.02 21.87
N ARG A 148 2.23 -0.16 20.99
CA ARG A 148 2.59 0.80 19.93
C ARG A 148 2.89 0.07 18.63
N VAL A 149 2.80 0.77 17.50
CA VAL A 149 3.04 0.18 16.16
C VAL A 149 4.33 0.70 15.55
N ILE A 150 5.13 -0.21 15.02
CA ILE A 150 6.23 0.09 14.09
C ILE A 150 5.79 -0.36 12.71
N LEU A 151 5.85 0.54 11.72
CA LEU A 151 5.63 0.16 10.32
C LEU A 151 6.98 -0.11 9.66
N MET A 152 7.19 -1.34 9.21
CA MET A 152 8.26 -1.69 8.28
C MET A 152 7.67 -1.84 6.89
N ALA A 153 8.29 -1.24 5.88
CA ALA A 153 7.64 -1.18 4.58
C ALA A 153 8.61 -1.06 3.40
N THR A 154 8.17 -1.53 2.24
CA THR A 154 8.94 -1.50 0.98
C THR A 154 8.17 -0.79 -0.12
N SER A 155 8.82 0.09 -0.89
CA SER A 155 8.25 0.69 -2.11
C SER A 155 6.88 1.35 -1.87
N THR A 156 5.81 0.90 -2.55
CA THR A 156 4.43 1.39 -2.36
C THR A 156 3.94 1.23 -0.92
N GLY A 157 4.35 0.17 -0.22
CA GLY A 157 4.06 0.01 1.20
C GLY A 157 4.64 1.15 2.04
N ALA A 158 5.81 1.68 1.65
CA ALA A 158 6.42 2.83 2.33
C ALA A 158 5.68 4.14 2.01
N THR A 159 5.11 4.29 0.81
CA THR A 159 4.20 5.39 0.49
C THR A 159 2.99 5.38 1.43
N LEU A 160 2.37 4.22 1.62
CA LEU A 160 1.25 4.03 2.54
C LEU A 160 1.67 4.32 3.98
N ALA A 161 2.82 3.79 4.42
CA ALA A 161 3.33 4.00 5.77
C ALA A 161 3.56 5.49 6.09
N LEU A 162 4.18 6.22 5.17
CA LEU A 162 4.38 7.67 5.28
C LEU A 162 3.04 8.42 5.32
N TYR A 163 2.10 8.03 4.45
CA TYR A 163 0.79 8.67 4.36
C TYR A 163 -0.01 8.53 5.65
N LEU A 164 -0.01 7.35 6.26
CA LEU A 164 -0.72 7.09 7.52
C LEU A 164 -0.01 7.70 8.73
N ALA A 165 1.31 7.62 8.81
CA ALA A 165 2.08 8.20 9.91
C ALA A 165 1.99 9.72 9.98
N ALA A 166 1.67 10.40 8.87
CA ALA A 166 1.39 11.83 8.87
C ALA A 166 0.11 12.20 9.66
N ALA A 167 -0.81 11.26 9.85
CA ALA A 167 -2.10 11.48 10.52
C ALA A 167 -2.28 10.65 11.82
N ASP A 168 -1.42 9.66 12.07
CA ASP A 168 -1.52 8.77 13.23
C ASP A 168 -0.30 8.91 14.18
N PRO A 169 -0.42 9.68 15.27
CA PRO A 169 0.69 9.86 16.22
C PRO A 169 1.01 8.61 17.05
N ASP A 170 0.17 7.56 17.03
CA ASP A 170 0.44 6.32 17.76
C ASP A 170 1.40 5.38 17.00
N ILE A 171 1.74 5.69 15.73
CA ILE A 171 2.80 5.01 14.99
C ILE A 171 4.15 5.48 15.54
N ALA A 172 4.82 4.60 16.27
CA ALA A 172 6.02 4.93 17.03
C ALA A 172 7.28 5.06 16.17
N ALA A 173 7.36 4.31 15.07
CA ALA A 173 8.52 4.35 14.18
C ALA A 173 8.19 3.84 12.77
N LEU A 174 9.01 4.28 11.81
CA LEU A 174 8.99 3.85 10.41
C LEU A 174 10.33 3.23 10.03
N ILE A 175 10.31 2.06 9.40
CA ILE A 175 11.48 1.40 8.79
C ILE A 175 11.18 1.25 7.29
N LEU A 176 11.75 2.14 6.47
CA LEU A 176 11.38 2.26 5.06
C LEU A 176 12.50 1.76 4.14
N MET A 177 12.18 0.78 3.30
CA MET A 177 13.07 0.20 2.30
C MET A 177 12.64 0.67 0.90
N ALA A 178 13.56 1.35 0.19
CA ALA A 178 13.32 1.88 -1.15
C ALA A 178 11.96 2.62 -1.30
N PRO A 179 11.69 3.67 -0.51
CA PRO A 179 10.36 4.29 -0.47
C PRO A 179 9.97 4.92 -1.82
N ASN A 180 8.76 4.61 -2.29
CA ASN A 180 8.21 5.14 -3.54
C ASN A 180 7.48 6.48 -3.28
N ILE A 181 8.22 7.58 -3.24
CA ILE A 181 7.65 8.93 -2.97
C ILE A 181 7.33 9.66 -4.29
N ASP A 182 8.23 9.57 -5.27
CA ASP A 182 8.05 10.15 -6.60
C ASP A 182 8.78 9.30 -7.64
N LEU A 183 8.34 9.40 -8.90
CA LEU A 183 8.96 8.71 -10.02
C LEU A 183 10.19 9.50 -10.50
N TYR A 184 11.34 8.84 -10.52
CA TYR A 184 12.63 9.46 -10.91
C TYR A 184 12.60 10.15 -12.28
N SER A 185 11.95 9.53 -13.27
CA SER A 185 11.94 10.06 -14.63
C SER A 185 11.10 11.33 -14.75
N SER A 186 11.67 12.41 -15.27
CA SER A 186 10.93 13.65 -15.54
C SER A 186 9.81 13.48 -16.57
N SER A 187 9.88 12.46 -17.42
CA SER A 187 8.80 12.12 -18.36
C SER A 187 7.53 11.63 -17.66
N SER A 188 7.62 11.18 -16.40
CA SER A 188 6.44 10.81 -15.60
C SER A 188 5.47 11.99 -15.46
N ARG A 189 5.98 13.22 -15.39
CA ARG A 189 5.15 14.43 -15.30
C ARG A 189 4.34 14.68 -16.56
N LEU A 190 4.87 14.31 -17.72
CA LEU A 190 4.17 14.40 -19.00
C LEU A 190 3.10 13.33 -19.09
N LEU A 191 3.44 12.08 -18.73
CA LEU A 191 2.50 10.95 -18.70
C LEU A 191 1.36 11.18 -17.72
N ASN A 192 1.67 11.72 -16.53
CA ASN A 192 0.69 12.03 -15.51
C ASN A 192 -0.08 13.33 -15.79
N GLY A 193 0.25 14.10 -16.84
CA GLY A 193 -0.17 15.49 -17.08
C GLY A 193 -1.64 15.84 -16.76
N PRO A 194 -2.50 16.19 -17.72
CA PRO A 194 -3.91 16.48 -17.44
C PRO A 194 -4.73 15.20 -17.13
N TRP A 195 -4.14 14.02 -17.34
CA TRP A 195 -4.88 12.75 -17.36
C TRP A 195 -4.48 11.77 -16.25
N GLY A 196 -3.52 12.11 -15.39
CA GLY A 196 -3.09 11.26 -14.28
C GLY A 196 -2.77 12.04 -12.99
N ARG A 197 -3.01 13.35 -12.97
CA ARG A 197 -2.92 14.18 -11.77
C ARG A 197 -4.29 14.23 -11.09
N PRO A 198 -4.37 13.94 -9.78
CA PRO A 198 -5.57 14.18 -9.01
C PRO A 198 -5.89 15.67 -8.83
#